data_AF-A0A7C7NFN0-F1
#
_entry.id   AF-A0A7C7NFN0-F1
#
_cell.length_a   1.000
_cell.length_b   1.000
_cell.length_c   1.000
_cell.angle_alpha   90.00
_cell.angle_beta   90.00
_cell.angle_gamma   90.00
#
_symmetry.space_group_name_H-M   'P 1'
#
loop_
_entity.id
_entity.type
_entity.pdbx_description
1 polymer ?
#
loop_
_entity_poly.entity_id
_entity_poly.type
_entity_poly.pdbx_seq_one_letter_code
_entity_poly.pdbx_strand_id
1 'polypeptide(L)'
;MKLLIQWPRNKYLNVWVCAEAGGAAGYSLYPGSVNGFNDANMDGIVIQGSYTGSIGTSNNYRSRVLTHEIGHWLNLRHPWGNSNSPGEADNCNQDDNVFDTPNTKGWTTCNLEGESCGSLDNVQNYMDYAYCGKMFTIGQKARLRAAALSSVAQRNQLTTQSNLIATGVEGDPILCEAKFTTSKLVICTGDSILFTDESFHDVNNWYWDFADGTTFSGSIEGVHNVSYHTYNNEGSFEVTLTAGNGFESLTSEPILITVLPAGAMDSPAVQGFESAEFPSEDWFIEDPLNDGGWEITTNASYLGSRSLHLANWSNDIEFNKDFLISSTMDLSDAVEVRVSYKWAYCFKGTSEDDDTDDRLRVSVTGDCGNDWDLRKMHRGYTSLPSAPPHLYPFVPSGPAEWNSHILVLDQTQYLTPHFRVMFEFESRLGNDIYLDNINITAYDSSMLAIQEWSIGPDWELYPNPSEGESILSCSIVSNHEASIIIYDAMGRVIETVFNGELSAGNHNISLSSINKSPGTYFVVIITQGRSRSLSWIIK
;
A
#
# COMPACT_ATOMS: atom_id res chain seq x y z
N MET A 1 -12.65 19.61 42.47
CA MET A 1 -13.26 19.70 41.13
C MET A 1 -12.73 20.98 40.49
N LYS A 2 -11.98 20.88 39.38
CA LYS A 2 -11.50 22.07 38.65
C LYS A 2 -12.76 22.80 38.14
N LEU A 3 -12.86 24.11 38.33
CA LEU A 3 -13.97 24.87 37.74
C LEU A 3 -13.95 24.63 36.23
N LEU A 4 -15.10 24.22 35.67
CA LEU A 4 -15.25 24.05 34.22
C LEU A 4 -14.91 25.38 33.55
N ILE A 5 -13.98 25.34 32.60
CA ILE A 5 -13.67 26.49 31.76
C ILE A 5 -14.89 26.67 30.85
N GLN A 6 -15.48 27.85 30.87
CA GLN A 6 -16.64 28.20 30.05
C GLN A 6 -16.39 29.51 29.34
N TRP A 7 -16.85 29.58 28.11
CA TRP A 7 -16.92 30.83 27.36
C TRP A 7 -18.32 31.44 27.51
N PRO A 8 -18.47 32.76 27.31
CA PRO A 8 -19.77 33.43 27.45
C PRO A 8 -20.83 32.81 26.54
N ARG A 9 -21.90 32.25 27.11
CA ARG A 9 -22.97 31.56 26.36
C ARG A 9 -23.69 32.41 25.31
N ASN A 10 -23.63 33.73 25.47
CA ASN A 10 -24.20 34.68 24.52
C ASN A 10 -23.33 34.86 23.26
N LYS A 11 -22.12 34.29 23.26
CA LYS A 11 -21.16 34.30 22.14
C LYS A 11 -20.85 32.90 21.62
N TYR A 12 -20.89 31.88 22.47
CA TYR A 12 -20.44 30.53 22.14
C TYR A 12 -21.43 29.46 22.62
N LEU A 13 -21.56 28.39 21.83
CA LEU A 13 -22.01 27.10 22.32
C LEU A 13 -20.82 26.40 22.97
N ASN A 14 -20.89 26.15 24.28
CA ASN A 14 -19.86 25.39 24.97
C ASN A 14 -20.10 23.88 24.75
N VAL A 15 -19.06 23.16 24.35
CA VAL A 15 -19.06 21.70 24.24
C VAL A 15 -17.88 21.16 25.03
N TRP A 16 -18.16 20.39 26.09
CA TRP A 16 -17.15 19.74 26.91
C TRP A 16 -17.02 18.28 26.50
N VAL A 17 -15.85 17.93 25.97
CA VAL A 17 -15.50 16.55 25.61
C VAL A 17 -14.76 15.91 26.79
N CYS A 18 -15.34 14.84 27.34
CA CYS A 18 -14.88 14.19 28.56
C CYS A 18 -14.61 12.70 28.33
N ALA A 19 -13.76 12.08 29.17
CA ALA A 19 -13.60 10.62 29.16
C ALA A 19 -14.90 9.90 29.55
N GLU A 20 -15.67 10.50 30.46
CA GLU A 20 -16.98 10.02 30.92
C GLU A 20 -17.98 11.18 31.01
N ALA A 21 -19.25 10.93 30.66
CA ALA A 21 -20.35 11.89 30.74
C ALA A 21 -21.46 11.39 31.67
N GLY A 22 -21.09 10.92 32.87
CA GLY A 22 -22.05 10.52 33.90
C GLY A 22 -22.90 9.28 33.55
N GLY A 23 -22.36 8.39 32.72
CA GLY A 23 -23.06 7.19 32.24
C GLY A 23 -23.88 7.40 30.96
N ALA A 24 -23.95 8.63 30.44
CA ALA A 24 -24.58 8.94 29.16
C ALA A 24 -23.54 9.05 28.02
N ALA A 25 -24.00 8.97 26.77
CA ALA A 25 -23.19 9.28 25.59
C ALA A 25 -22.93 10.80 25.47
N GLY A 26 -23.93 11.59 25.83
CA GLY A 26 -23.89 13.04 25.96
C GLY A 26 -25.12 13.54 26.72
N TYR A 27 -25.11 14.81 27.11
CA TYR A 27 -26.29 15.50 27.62
C TYR A 27 -26.20 17.02 27.41
N SER A 28 -27.37 17.64 27.27
CA SER A 28 -27.58 19.08 27.25
C SER A 28 -28.74 19.45 28.17
N LEU A 29 -28.73 20.69 28.66
CA LEU A 29 -29.89 21.29 29.32
C LEU A 29 -30.73 22.08 28.32
N TYR A 30 -32.06 22.07 28.50
CA TYR A 30 -32.95 22.90 27.70
C TYR A 30 -32.71 24.40 27.95
N PRO A 31 -32.91 25.27 26.94
CA PRO A 31 -32.79 26.72 27.10
C PRO A 31 -33.60 27.28 28.27
N GLY A 32 -34.82 26.77 28.48
CA GLY A 32 -35.68 27.20 29.59
C GLY A 32 -35.09 26.87 30.97
N SER A 33 -34.41 25.73 31.11
CA SER A 33 -33.82 25.29 32.38
C SER A 33 -32.68 26.20 32.82
N VAL A 34 -31.77 26.54 31.90
CA VAL A 34 -30.60 27.40 32.15
C VAL A 34 -30.91 28.91 32.09
N ASN A 35 -32.13 29.27 31.70
CA ASN A 35 -32.63 30.64 31.79
C ASN A 35 -33.42 30.90 33.09
N GLY A 36 -33.82 29.83 33.79
CA GLY A 36 -34.64 29.89 35.00
C GLY A 36 -33.92 29.33 36.22
N PHE A 37 -34.13 28.04 36.49
CA PHE A 37 -33.77 27.39 37.75
C PHE A 37 -32.29 27.00 37.86
N ASN A 38 -31.61 26.79 36.74
CA ASN A 38 -30.20 26.45 36.71
C ASN A 38 -29.34 27.68 36.40
N ASP A 39 -28.09 27.64 36.84
CA ASP A 39 -27.13 28.70 36.59
C ASP A 39 -26.73 28.76 35.11
N ALA A 40 -26.45 29.97 34.61
CA ALA A 40 -26.00 30.21 33.24
C ALA A 40 -24.68 29.48 32.88
N ASN A 41 -23.94 29.02 33.89
CA ASN A 41 -22.70 28.26 33.76
C ASN A 41 -22.91 26.78 33.36
N MET A 42 -24.15 26.27 33.43
CA MET A 42 -24.49 24.91 33.04
C MET A 42 -24.98 24.82 31.59
N ASP A 43 -24.96 25.94 30.85
CA ASP A 43 -25.45 26.01 29.47
C ASP A 43 -24.40 25.53 28.46
N GLY A 44 -24.70 24.42 27.80
CA GLY A 44 -23.86 23.80 26.79
C GLY A 44 -24.10 22.29 26.74
N ILE A 45 -23.14 21.58 26.13
CA ILE A 45 -23.22 20.13 25.89
C ILE A 45 -22.03 19.47 26.56
N VAL A 46 -22.28 18.40 27.31
CA VAL A 46 -21.22 17.49 27.78
C VAL A 46 -21.33 16.20 26.98
N ILE A 47 -20.23 15.75 26.39
CA ILE A 47 -20.21 14.58 25.51
C ILE A 47 -19.00 13.69 25.81
N GLN A 48 -19.20 12.38 25.70
CA GLN A 48 -18.11 11.42 25.82
C GLN A 48 -17.23 11.44 24.56
N GLY A 49 -15.90 11.41 24.73
CA GLY A 49 -14.93 11.43 23.62
C GLY A 49 -15.15 10.31 22.59
N SER A 50 -15.60 9.13 23.02
CA SER A 50 -15.93 8.00 22.13
C SER A 50 -17.23 8.15 21.33
N TYR A 51 -17.94 9.26 21.50
CA TYR A 51 -19.17 9.64 20.78
C TYR A 51 -19.02 10.99 20.06
N THR A 52 -17.81 11.55 20.00
CA THR A 52 -17.53 12.85 19.39
C THR A 52 -16.86 12.68 18.03
N GLY A 53 -17.54 13.11 16.96
CA GLY A 53 -17.02 12.99 15.59
C GLY A 53 -17.10 11.57 15.02
N SER A 54 -16.53 11.37 13.83
CA SER A 54 -16.56 10.10 13.08
C SER A 54 -15.18 9.43 12.93
N ILE A 55 -14.13 10.03 13.50
CA ILE A 55 -12.73 9.60 13.39
C ILE A 55 -12.11 9.39 14.78
N GLY A 56 -10.89 8.86 14.81
CA GLY A 56 -10.11 8.69 16.05
C GLY A 56 -10.79 7.77 17.05
N THR A 57 -11.08 8.27 18.26
CA THR A 57 -11.68 7.50 19.35
C THR A 57 -13.18 7.19 19.17
N SER A 58 -13.80 7.72 18.11
CA SER A 58 -15.21 7.52 17.77
C SER A 58 -15.35 6.72 16.46
N ASN A 59 -16.54 6.66 15.88
CA ASN A 59 -16.80 6.05 14.57
C ASN A 59 -18.08 6.62 13.93
N ASN A 60 -18.33 6.27 12.66
CA ASN A 60 -19.53 6.70 11.93
C ASN A 60 -20.84 6.34 12.63
N TYR A 61 -20.92 5.17 13.28
CA TYR A 61 -22.12 4.70 13.99
C TYR A 61 -22.47 5.59 15.20
N ARG A 62 -21.46 6.11 15.92
CA ARG A 62 -21.63 6.96 17.11
C ARG A 62 -21.61 8.46 16.85
N SER A 63 -21.27 8.87 15.63
CA SER A 63 -20.96 10.26 15.25
C SER A 63 -22.11 11.29 15.38
N ARG A 64 -23.34 10.85 15.66
CA ARG A 64 -24.54 11.72 15.66
C ARG A 64 -25.00 12.19 17.03
N VAL A 65 -24.34 11.77 18.11
CA VAL A 65 -24.71 12.20 19.47
C VAL A 65 -24.57 13.72 19.63
N LEU A 66 -23.51 14.33 19.09
CA LEU A 66 -23.39 15.79 19.15
C LEU A 66 -24.56 16.51 18.44
N THR A 67 -25.02 15.99 17.30
CA THR A 67 -26.20 16.51 16.59
C THR A 67 -27.47 16.40 17.44
N HIS A 68 -27.65 15.28 18.13
CA HIS A 68 -28.75 15.04 19.06
C HIS A 68 -28.75 16.06 20.21
N GLU A 69 -27.61 16.23 20.88
CA GLU A 69 -27.49 17.17 22.01
C GLU A 69 -27.68 18.63 21.58
N ILE A 70 -27.23 19.02 20.39
CA ILE A 70 -27.52 20.34 19.81
C ILE A 70 -29.04 20.52 19.63
N GLY A 71 -29.77 19.46 19.28
CA GLY A 71 -31.22 19.46 19.21
C GLY A 71 -31.86 19.86 20.55
N HIS A 72 -31.44 19.24 21.65
CA HIS A 72 -31.88 19.60 23.01
C HIS A 72 -31.48 21.03 23.40
N TRP A 73 -30.24 21.42 23.10
CA TRP A 73 -29.73 22.77 23.34
C TRP A 73 -30.52 23.84 22.56
N LEU A 74 -31.14 23.46 21.45
CA LEU A 74 -32.07 24.26 20.63
C LEU A 74 -33.54 23.86 20.81
N ASN A 75 -33.90 23.31 21.97
CA ASN A 75 -35.28 23.14 22.43
C ASN A 75 -36.12 22.06 21.71
N LEU A 76 -35.48 20.99 21.23
CA LEU A 76 -36.16 19.77 20.81
C LEU A 76 -36.18 18.73 21.94
N ARG A 77 -37.29 18.01 22.08
CA ARG A 77 -37.40 16.84 22.96
C ARG A 77 -37.10 15.57 22.16
N HIS A 78 -36.99 14.44 22.85
CA HIS A 78 -37.09 13.15 22.16
C HIS A 78 -38.48 13.02 21.51
N PRO A 79 -38.61 12.31 20.37
CA PRO A 79 -39.90 12.13 19.68
C PRO A 79 -40.99 11.52 20.57
N TRP A 80 -40.59 10.81 21.62
CA TRP A 80 -41.47 10.19 22.61
C TRP A 80 -41.70 11.05 23.89
N GLY A 81 -41.23 12.30 23.89
CA GLY A 81 -41.41 13.25 24.99
C GLY A 81 -40.18 13.46 25.88
N ASN A 82 -40.40 13.65 27.19
CA ASN A 82 -39.34 14.06 28.14
C ASN A 82 -38.67 12.88 28.88
N SER A 83 -39.11 11.65 28.61
CA SER A 83 -38.50 10.44 29.16
C SER A 83 -37.10 10.21 28.55
N ASN A 84 -36.18 9.66 29.33
CA ASN A 84 -34.89 9.16 28.85
C ASN A 84 -34.88 7.63 28.63
N SER A 85 -36.05 7.00 28.70
CA SER A 85 -36.25 5.55 28.60
C SER A 85 -37.10 5.25 27.36
N PRO A 86 -36.48 4.95 26.21
CA PRO A 86 -37.22 4.50 25.02
C PRO A 86 -37.82 3.11 25.24
N GLY A 87 -38.88 2.78 24.49
CA GLY A 87 -39.59 1.50 24.53
C GLY A 87 -40.72 1.40 25.56
N GLU A 88 -40.83 2.36 26.49
CA GLU A 88 -41.86 2.35 27.53
C GLU A 88 -43.26 2.61 26.97
N ALA A 89 -44.27 1.91 27.48
CA ALA A 89 -45.65 2.07 26.99
C ALA A 89 -46.22 3.46 27.28
N ASP A 90 -45.84 4.05 28.42
CA ASP A 90 -46.30 5.37 28.86
C ASP A 90 -45.78 6.51 27.98
N ASN A 91 -44.75 6.26 27.19
CA ASN A 91 -44.25 7.22 26.21
C ASN A 91 -45.31 7.59 25.17
N CYS A 92 -46.23 6.68 24.82
CA CYS A 92 -47.35 6.99 23.92
C CYS A 92 -48.34 8.03 24.49
N ASN A 93 -48.24 8.37 25.79
CA ASN A 93 -49.07 9.39 26.44
C ASN A 93 -48.37 10.76 26.50
N GLN A 94 -47.16 10.87 25.94
CA GLN A 94 -46.37 12.10 25.87
C GLN A 94 -46.15 12.50 24.41
N ASP A 95 -45.69 13.73 24.23
CA ASP A 95 -45.43 14.30 22.91
C ASP A 95 -44.18 15.21 22.98
N ASP A 96 -43.48 15.31 21.86
CA ASP A 96 -42.31 16.18 21.69
C ASP A 96 -42.72 17.63 21.38
N ASN A 97 -44.01 17.86 21.12
CA ASN A 97 -44.65 19.10 20.67
C ASN A 97 -44.18 19.55 19.28
N VAL A 98 -44.02 18.59 18.37
CA VAL A 98 -43.80 18.80 16.95
C VAL A 98 -44.83 18.00 16.17
N PHE A 99 -45.67 18.68 15.39
CA PHE A 99 -46.79 18.03 14.72
C PHE A 99 -46.38 16.98 13.67
N ASP A 100 -45.22 17.16 13.02
CA ASP A 100 -44.75 16.29 11.94
C ASP A 100 -43.76 15.19 12.40
N THR A 101 -43.60 15.00 13.70
CA THR A 101 -42.97 13.80 14.29
C THR A 101 -44.08 12.86 14.76
N PRO A 102 -44.21 11.66 14.15
CA PRO A 102 -45.13 10.66 14.64
C PRO A 102 -44.82 10.29 16.10
N ASN A 103 -45.85 10.20 16.94
CA ASN A 103 -45.70 9.77 18.32
C ASN A 103 -45.16 8.34 18.36
N THR A 104 -44.22 8.07 19.25
CA THR A 104 -43.50 6.79 19.32
C THR A 104 -43.16 6.44 20.76
N LYS A 105 -42.88 5.16 21.03
CA LYS A 105 -42.24 4.74 22.28
C LYS A 105 -40.74 5.02 22.31
N GLY A 106 -40.12 5.31 21.17
CA GLY A 106 -38.67 5.45 21.01
C GLY A 106 -37.95 4.11 20.80
N TRP A 107 -36.85 4.15 20.06
CA TRP A 107 -36.09 2.96 19.66
C TRP A 107 -34.63 3.02 20.12
N THR A 108 -34.01 1.85 20.28
CA THR A 108 -32.55 1.72 20.54
C THR A 108 -31.83 0.97 19.42
N THR A 109 -32.58 0.51 18.42
CA THR A 109 -32.11 -0.20 17.24
C THR A 109 -32.75 0.42 16.00
N CYS A 110 -32.04 0.37 14.87
CA CYS A 110 -32.53 0.94 13.62
C CYS A 110 -33.53 0.00 12.93
N ASN A 111 -34.78 0.02 13.37
CA ASN A 111 -35.89 -0.66 12.69
C ASN A 111 -36.68 0.33 11.84
N LEU A 112 -36.40 0.38 10.54
CA LEU A 112 -37.06 1.32 9.61
C LEU A 112 -38.56 1.03 9.40
N GLU A 113 -39.01 -0.16 9.77
CA GLU A 113 -40.41 -0.60 9.70
C GLU A 113 -41.06 -0.60 11.10
N GLY A 114 -40.41 0.04 12.07
CA GLY A 114 -40.90 0.11 13.45
C GLY A 114 -42.20 0.91 13.55
N GLU A 115 -43.22 0.29 14.14
CA GLU A 115 -44.50 0.95 14.43
C GLU A 115 -44.78 0.94 15.92
N SER A 116 -45.16 2.09 16.46
CA SER A 116 -45.70 2.19 17.82
C SER A 116 -46.70 3.35 17.91
N CYS A 117 -47.40 3.43 19.04
CA CYS A 117 -48.40 4.48 19.32
C CYS A 117 -49.44 4.75 18.20
N GLY A 118 -49.66 3.78 17.29
CA GLY A 118 -50.66 3.85 16.21
C GLY A 118 -50.14 4.33 14.84
N SER A 119 -48.84 4.50 14.65
CA SER A 119 -48.25 4.92 13.37
C SER A 119 -46.86 4.32 13.12
N LEU A 120 -46.35 4.48 11.90
CA LEU A 120 -44.94 4.26 11.59
C LEU A 120 -44.07 5.30 12.30
N ASP A 121 -43.05 4.84 13.00
CA ASP A 121 -42.19 5.68 13.82
C ASP A 121 -41.07 6.32 12.99
N ASN A 122 -40.71 7.55 13.32
CA ASN A 122 -39.59 8.24 12.67
C ASN A 122 -38.23 7.83 13.30
N VAL A 123 -37.86 6.57 13.13
CA VAL A 123 -36.64 5.96 13.73
C VAL A 123 -35.34 6.63 13.23
N GLN A 124 -35.36 7.29 12.08
CA GLN A 124 -34.21 8.03 11.53
C GLN A 124 -34.11 9.48 12.01
N ASN A 125 -34.96 9.89 12.95
CA ASN A 125 -34.88 11.21 13.57
C ASN A 125 -33.60 11.32 14.41
N TYR A 126 -32.89 12.46 14.32
CA TYR A 126 -31.71 12.68 15.16
C TYR A 126 -32.04 12.69 16.66
N MET A 127 -33.29 12.98 17.04
CA MET A 127 -33.73 12.97 18.43
C MET A 127 -34.13 11.58 18.95
N ASP A 128 -34.02 10.52 18.13
CA ASP A 128 -34.22 9.13 18.56
C ASP A 128 -32.90 8.44 18.99
N TYR A 129 -32.98 7.35 19.75
CA TYR A 129 -31.82 6.58 20.23
C TYR A 129 -31.47 5.37 19.35
N ALA A 130 -32.06 5.26 18.17
CA ALA A 130 -31.88 4.14 17.23
C ALA A 130 -30.51 4.03 16.54
N TYR A 131 -29.58 4.99 16.75
CA TYR A 131 -28.24 5.03 16.12
C TYR A 131 -28.24 5.03 14.59
N CYS A 132 -29.34 5.45 13.95
CA CYS A 132 -29.40 5.65 12.50
C CYS A 132 -29.99 7.00 12.09
N GLY A 133 -29.83 8.01 12.94
CA GLY A 133 -30.27 9.38 12.68
C GLY A 133 -29.72 9.94 11.37
N LYS A 134 -30.62 10.48 10.54
CA LYS A 134 -30.32 11.12 9.24
C LYS A 134 -31.04 12.45 9.04
N MET A 135 -32.07 12.76 9.84
CA MET A 135 -32.92 13.92 9.59
C MET A 135 -33.45 14.60 10.86
N PHE A 136 -33.77 15.89 10.68
CA PHE A 136 -34.79 16.60 11.46
C PHE A 136 -36.01 16.82 10.57
N THR A 137 -37.21 16.89 11.17
CA THR A 137 -38.43 17.25 10.45
C THR A 137 -38.52 18.76 10.18
N ILE A 138 -39.48 19.19 9.36
CA ILE A 138 -39.70 20.62 9.08
C ILE A 138 -40.20 21.33 10.34
N GLY A 139 -41.06 20.69 11.13
CA GLY A 139 -41.53 21.19 12.41
C GLY A 139 -40.40 21.33 13.44
N GLN A 140 -39.50 20.34 13.52
CA GLN A 140 -38.30 20.43 14.35
C GLN A 140 -37.41 21.58 13.91
N LYS A 141 -37.17 21.76 12.60
CA LYS A 141 -36.44 22.93 12.06
C LYS A 141 -37.06 24.26 12.49
N ALA A 142 -38.39 24.37 12.48
CA ALA A 142 -39.08 25.57 12.93
C ALA A 142 -38.82 25.86 14.42
N ARG A 143 -38.86 24.83 15.29
CA ARG A 143 -38.53 24.96 16.71
C ARG A 143 -37.07 25.32 16.95
N LEU A 144 -36.14 24.66 16.26
CA LEU A 144 -34.71 24.94 16.34
C LEU A 144 -34.41 26.40 16.00
N ARG A 145 -34.98 26.92 14.90
CA ARG A 145 -34.81 28.32 14.50
C ARG A 145 -35.44 29.29 15.48
N ALA A 146 -36.63 28.97 16.00
CA ALA A 146 -37.27 29.80 17.01
C ALA A 146 -36.43 29.88 18.29
N ALA A 147 -35.83 28.77 18.73
CA ALA A 147 -34.94 28.73 19.88
C ALA A 147 -33.64 29.52 19.63
N ALA A 148 -33.00 29.32 18.48
CA ALA A 148 -31.78 30.03 18.10
C ALA A 148 -31.94 31.56 18.05
N LEU A 149 -33.14 32.04 17.70
CA LEU A 149 -33.46 33.47 17.61
C LEU A 149 -34.16 34.02 18.86
N SER A 150 -34.31 33.20 19.92
CA SER A 150 -34.98 33.59 21.16
C SER A 150 -34.02 34.30 22.12
N SER A 151 -34.55 35.21 22.95
CA SER A 151 -33.81 35.79 24.06
C SER A 151 -33.59 34.81 25.23
N VAL A 152 -34.34 33.69 25.25
CA VAL A 152 -34.16 32.63 26.25
C VAL A 152 -32.75 32.04 26.14
N ALA A 153 -32.04 32.00 27.27
CA ALA A 153 -30.63 31.60 27.32
C ALA A 153 -29.72 32.42 26.37
N GLN A 154 -30.14 33.64 26.00
CA GLN A 154 -29.37 34.58 25.18
C GLN A 154 -29.00 34.06 23.78
N ARG A 155 -29.75 33.09 23.22
CA ARG A 155 -29.46 32.49 21.91
C ARG A 155 -29.43 33.52 20.79
N ASN A 156 -30.33 34.50 20.82
CA ASN A 156 -30.39 35.59 19.86
C ASN A 156 -29.14 36.49 19.82
N GLN A 157 -28.24 36.37 20.80
CA GLN A 157 -26.99 37.13 20.83
C GLN A 157 -25.89 36.48 19.98
N LEU A 158 -25.98 35.18 19.72
CA LEU A 158 -24.91 34.40 19.05
C LEU A 158 -24.60 34.91 17.64
N THR A 159 -25.60 35.44 16.96
CA THR A 159 -25.50 35.91 15.56
C THR A 159 -25.54 37.43 15.44
N THR A 160 -25.34 38.16 16.54
CA THR A 160 -25.19 39.63 16.44
C THR A 160 -23.84 39.96 15.82
N GLN A 161 -23.80 40.98 14.96
CA GLN A 161 -22.58 41.47 14.31
C GLN A 161 -21.39 41.61 15.27
N SER A 162 -21.62 42.25 16.43
CA SER A 162 -20.57 42.45 17.42
C SER A 162 -20.03 41.15 18.00
N ASN A 163 -20.85 40.11 18.12
CA ASN A 163 -20.41 38.81 18.63
C ASN A 163 -19.71 38.02 17.54
N LEU A 164 -20.23 38.00 16.31
CA LEU A 164 -19.58 37.35 15.18
C LEU A 164 -18.15 37.88 14.97
N ILE A 165 -17.96 39.21 15.06
CA ILE A 165 -16.62 39.84 15.04
C ILE A 165 -15.80 39.40 16.26
N ALA A 166 -16.36 39.46 17.46
CA ALA A 166 -15.62 39.13 18.68
C ALA A 166 -15.24 37.65 18.80
N THR A 167 -15.93 36.75 18.10
CA THR A 167 -15.64 35.31 18.07
C THR A 167 -14.80 34.88 16.87
N GLY A 168 -14.46 35.81 15.95
CA GLY A 168 -13.71 35.50 14.74
C GLY A 168 -14.51 34.72 13.69
N VAL A 169 -15.85 34.62 13.85
CA VAL A 169 -16.74 34.05 12.84
C VAL A 169 -16.93 35.02 11.67
N GLU A 170 -16.84 36.31 11.95
CA GLU A 170 -16.88 37.38 10.96
C GLU A 170 -15.60 38.21 11.07
N GLY A 171 -14.74 38.12 10.06
CA GLY A 171 -13.41 38.73 9.99
C GLY A 171 -12.75 38.42 8.64
N ASP A 172 -11.51 38.87 8.44
CA ASP A 172 -10.74 38.47 7.26
C ASP A 172 -10.53 36.94 7.33
N PRO A 173 -10.86 36.20 6.26
CA PRO A 173 -10.67 34.75 6.23
C PRO A 173 -9.21 34.42 6.53
N ILE A 174 -8.98 33.44 7.38
CA ILE A 174 -7.64 33.00 7.76
C ILE A 174 -7.31 31.74 6.98
N LEU A 175 -6.23 31.77 6.21
CA LEU A 175 -5.65 30.62 5.55
C LEU A 175 -4.84 29.83 6.59
N CYS A 176 -5.26 28.59 6.89
CA CYS A 176 -4.64 27.84 7.99
C CYS A 176 -3.34 27.14 7.58
N GLU A 177 -3.31 26.58 6.37
CA GLU A 177 -2.19 25.79 5.87
C GLU A 177 -2.23 25.79 4.35
N ALA A 178 -1.06 25.89 3.71
CA ALA A 178 -0.89 25.56 2.31
C ALA A 178 -0.30 24.15 2.21
N LYS A 179 -1.01 23.25 1.52
CA LYS A 179 -0.62 21.84 1.39
C LYS A 179 -1.11 21.31 0.05
N PHE A 180 -0.38 20.36 -0.51
CA PHE A 180 -0.81 19.66 -1.71
C PHE A 180 -0.39 18.19 -1.69
N THR A 181 -0.96 17.43 -2.61
CA THR A 181 -0.58 16.04 -2.92
C THR A 181 -0.28 15.90 -4.41
N THR A 182 0.41 14.83 -4.78
CA THR A 182 0.73 14.49 -6.17
C THR A 182 0.43 13.04 -6.45
N SER A 183 0.11 12.71 -7.70
CA SER A 183 -0.19 11.33 -8.11
C SER A 183 1.01 10.38 -8.12
N LYS A 184 2.23 10.91 -8.31
CA LYS A 184 3.50 10.15 -8.39
C LYS A 184 4.66 11.01 -7.92
N LEU A 185 5.68 10.39 -7.31
CA LEU A 185 6.92 11.04 -6.92
C LEU A 185 8.08 10.75 -7.89
N VAL A 186 8.03 9.61 -8.60
CA VAL A 186 9.04 9.20 -9.58
C VAL A 186 8.36 8.94 -10.92
N ILE A 187 8.81 9.64 -11.97
CA ILE A 187 8.26 9.57 -13.34
C ILE A 187 9.38 9.57 -14.37
N CYS A 188 9.06 9.45 -15.66
CA CYS A 188 10.01 9.66 -16.75
C CYS A 188 9.86 11.02 -17.43
N THR A 189 10.91 11.41 -18.16
CA THR A 189 10.85 12.54 -19.08
C THR A 189 9.67 12.40 -20.05
N GLY A 190 8.83 13.43 -20.15
CA GLY A 190 7.63 13.48 -20.99
C GLY A 190 6.34 13.08 -20.27
N ASP A 191 6.41 12.51 -19.07
CA ASP A 191 5.22 12.14 -18.30
C ASP A 191 4.51 13.38 -17.73
N SER A 192 3.20 13.24 -17.54
CA SER A 192 2.37 14.24 -16.87
C SER A 192 1.92 13.73 -15.49
N ILE A 193 2.04 14.58 -14.48
CA ILE A 193 1.60 14.29 -13.11
C ILE A 193 0.52 15.25 -12.65
N LEU A 194 -0.39 14.73 -11.82
CA LEU A 194 -1.49 15.46 -11.23
C LEU A 194 -1.07 15.99 -9.85
N PHE A 195 -1.21 17.29 -9.66
CA PHE A 195 -1.09 17.98 -8.38
C PHE A 195 -2.48 18.42 -7.90
N THR A 196 -2.76 18.17 -6.63
CA THR A 196 -4.04 18.49 -5.99
C THR A 196 -3.79 19.31 -4.73
N ASP A 197 -4.38 20.48 -4.68
CA ASP A 197 -4.43 21.34 -3.50
C ASP A 197 -5.21 20.66 -2.36
N GLU A 198 -4.64 20.70 -1.17
CA GLU A 198 -5.21 20.24 0.11
C GLU A 198 -5.14 21.39 1.15
N SER A 199 -4.96 22.63 0.69
CA SER A 199 -4.89 23.82 1.54
C SER A 199 -6.25 24.10 2.19
N PHE A 200 -6.23 24.68 3.39
CA PHE A 200 -7.41 24.77 4.24
C PHE A 200 -7.83 26.22 4.54
N HIS A 201 -9.15 26.42 4.57
CA HIS A 201 -9.89 27.68 4.78
C HIS A 201 -9.81 28.72 3.65
N ASP A 202 -10.91 28.85 2.91
CA ASP A 202 -11.21 29.94 1.97
C ASP A 202 -10.15 30.21 0.88
N VAL A 203 -9.40 29.18 0.49
CA VAL A 203 -8.44 29.26 -0.63
C VAL A 203 -9.19 29.60 -1.91
N ASN A 204 -8.71 30.63 -2.62
CA ASN A 204 -9.29 31.07 -3.89
C ASN A 204 -8.26 31.48 -4.94
N ASN A 205 -6.97 31.38 -4.62
CA ASN A 205 -5.85 31.66 -5.52
C ASN A 205 -4.75 30.62 -5.31
N TRP A 206 -4.15 30.17 -6.40
CA TRP A 206 -3.07 29.18 -6.39
C TRP A 206 -1.92 29.67 -7.27
N TYR A 207 -0.70 29.42 -6.81
CA TYR A 207 0.53 29.61 -7.56
C TYR A 207 1.41 28.37 -7.34
N TRP A 208 1.60 27.62 -8.42
CA TRP A 208 2.47 26.45 -8.48
C TRP A 208 3.84 26.86 -9.03
N ASP A 209 4.88 26.47 -8.32
CA ASP A 209 6.25 26.45 -8.83
C ASP A 209 6.67 24.99 -8.99
N PHE A 210 6.83 24.54 -10.23
CA PHE A 210 7.19 23.16 -10.56
C PHE A 210 8.71 22.93 -10.54
N ALA A 211 9.51 23.95 -10.17
CA ALA A 211 10.96 23.91 -10.06
C ALA A 211 11.74 23.54 -11.34
N ASP A 212 11.06 23.38 -12.49
CA ASP A 212 11.67 23.20 -13.82
C ASP A 212 11.78 24.51 -14.62
N GLY A 213 11.54 25.64 -13.94
CA GLY A 213 11.49 26.97 -14.53
C GLY A 213 10.10 27.36 -15.06
N THR A 214 9.11 26.47 -14.94
CA THR A 214 7.71 26.77 -15.25
C THR A 214 6.88 26.98 -13.99
N THR A 215 5.85 27.81 -14.12
CA THR A 215 4.95 28.18 -13.03
C THR A 215 3.52 28.23 -13.54
N PHE A 216 2.55 27.92 -12.70
CA PHE A 216 1.13 27.97 -13.07
C PHE A 216 0.29 28.62 -11.98
N SER A 217 -0.52 29.62 -12.32
CA SER A 217 -1.25 30.39 -11.32
C SER A 217 -2.61 30.89 -11.77
N GLY A 218 -3.55 31.00 -10.83
CA GLY A 218 -4.86 31.60 -11.07
C GLY A 218 -5.85 31.34 -9.95
N SER A 219 -7.12 31.62 -10.22
CA SER A 219 -8.20 31.69 -9.21
C SER A 219 -9.43 30.84 -9.57
N ILE A 220 -9.32 30.01 -10.60
CA ILE A 220 -10.44 29.18 -11.08
C ILE A 220 -10.34 27.81 -10.42
N GLU A 221 -11.28 27.50 -9.53
CA GLU A 221 -11.46 26.18 -8.92
C GLU A 221 -11.79 25.12 -9.99
N GLY A 222 -11.27 23.91 -9.82
CA GLY A 222 -11.26 22.82 -10.80
C GLY A 222 -10.20 22.97 -11.90
N VAL A 223 -9.46 24.08 -11.93
CA VAL A 223 -8.38 24.33 -12.92
C VAL A 223 -7.05 24.61 -12.24
N HIS A 224 -7.03 25.45 -11.19
CA HIS A 224 -5.79 25.85 -10.53
C HIS A 224 -5.55 25.15 -9.19
N ASN A 225 -6.60 24.65 -8.54
CA ASN A 225 -6.45 23.80 -7.36
C ASN A 225 -6.15 22.33 -7.73
N VAL A 226 -6.32 21.96 -9.00
CA VAL A 226 -6.01 20.65 -9.55
C VAL A 226 -5.31 20.86 -10.88
N SER A 227 -4.01 20.57 -10.94
CA SER A 227 -3.16 20.91 -12.09
C SER A 227 -2.41 19.69 -12.61
N TYR A 228 -2.39 19.52 -13.93
CA TYR A 228 -1.50 18.59 -14.60
C TYR A 228 -0.26 19.34 -15.08
N HIS A 229 0.92 18.80 -14.82
CA HIS A 229 2.18 19.34 -15.32
C HIS A 229 3.02 18.26 -15.98
N THR A 230 3.79 18.62 -17.02
CA THR A 230 4.63 17.71 -17.79
C THR A 230 6.09 18.11 -17.67
N TYR A 231 6.94 17.20 -17.18
CA TYR A 231 8.37 17.42 -17.07
C TYR A 231 9.09 16.92 -18.33
N ASN A 232 9.80 17.80 -19.02
CA ASN A 232 10.48 17.46 -20.27
C ASN A 232 11.97 17.16 -20.11
N ASN A 233 12.54 17.41 -18.92
CA ASN A 233 13.95 17.18 -18.61
C ASN A 233 14.05 16.29 -17.38
N GLU A 234 15.06 15.43 -17.36
CA GLU A 234 15.41 14.63 -16.20
C GLU A 234 15.95 15.49 -15.04
N GLY A 235 15.85 14.96 -13.83
CA GLY A 235 16.36 15.60 -12.62
C GLY A 235 15.41 15.52 -11.44
N SER A 236 15.76 16.25 -10.39
CA SER A 236 14.97 16.33 -9.16
C SER A 236 14.42 17.74 -8.99
N PHE A 237 13.10 17.84 -8.76
CA PHE A 237 12.35 19.09 -8.75
C PHE A 237 11.58 19.23 -7.43
N GLU A 238 11.90 20.25 -6.63
CA GLU A 238 11.21 20.56 -5.37
C GLU A 238 10.00 21.46 -5.61
N VAL A 239 8.84 20.84 -5.82
CA VAL A 239 7.59 21.53 -6.18
C VAL A 239 7.00 22.21 -4.95
N THR A 240 6.49 23.42 -5.11
CA THR A 240 5.75 24.14 -4.06
C THR A 240 4.42 24.67 -4.54
N LEU A 241 3.46 24.77 -3.61
CA LEU A 241 2.20 25.48 -3.81
C LEU A 241 2.16 26.70 -2.90
N THR A 242 1.93 27.87 -3.46
CA THR A 242 1.48 29.06 -2.72
C THR A 242 -0.02 29.24 -2.90
N ALA A 243 -0.78 28.95 -1.83
CA ALA A 243 -2.22 29.13 -1.77
C ALA A 243 -2.55 30.49 -1.15
N GLY A 244 -3.63 31.13 -1.61
CA GLY A 244 -4.07 32.43 -1.12
C GLY A 244 -5.58 32.57 -1.08
N ASN A 245 -6.06 33.46 -0.22
CA ASN A 245 -7.49 33.77 -0.05
C ASN A 245 -7.85 35.23 -0.42
N GLY A 246 -6.90 35.97 -0.99
CA GLY A 246 -7.05 37.39 -1.37
C GLY A 246 -6.66 38.39 -0.27
N PHE A 247 -6.50 37.93 0.97
CA PHE A 247 -6.01 38.73 2.11
C PHE A 247 -4.60 38.33 2.50
N GLU A 248 -4.33 37.03 2.49
CA GLU A 248 -3.03 36.45 2.77
C GLU A 248 -2.72 35.28 1.82
N SER A 249 -1.47 34.81 1.91
CA SER A 249 -0.98 33.63 1.19
C SER A 249 0.00 32.85 2.06
N LEU A 250 -0.06 31.53 1.96
CA LEU A 250 0.89 30.60 2.57
C LEU A 250 1.54 29.74 1.49
N THR A 251 2.79 29.34 1.71
CA THR A 251 3.52 28.42 0.85
C THR A 251 3.68 27.08 1.56
N SER A 252 3.46 25.99 0.84
CA SER A 252 3.61 24.63 1.35
C SER A 252 5.07 24.28 1.59
N GLU A 253 5.31 23.24 2.39
CA GLU A 253 6.58 22.51 2.30
C GLU A 253 6.76 21.91 0.89
N PRO A 254 8.00 21.80 0.38
CA PRO A 254 8.25 21.26 -0.94
C PRO A 254 8.03 19.74 -1.01
N ILE A 255 7.54 19.25 -2.15
CA ILE A 255 7.52 17.82 -2.49
C ILE A 255 8.52 17.57 -3.61
N LEU A 256 9.44 16.62 -3.39
CA LEU A 256 10.46 16.24 -4.38
C LEU A 256 9.86 15.32 -5.46
N ILE A 257 9.94 15.73 -6.71
CA ILE A 257 9.63 14.92 -7.89
C ILE A 257 10.93 14.51 -8.57
N THR A 258 11.12 13.22 -8.83
CA THR A 258 12.26 12.68 -9.57
C THR A 258 11.83 12.28 -10.98
N VAL A 259 12.48 12.86 -11.98
CA VAL A 259 12.22 12.60 -13.40
C VAL A 259 13.41 11.82 -13.96
N LEU A 260 13.17 10.56 -14.28
CA LEU A 260 14.17 9.62 -14.79
C LEU A 260 14.37 9.81 -16.30
N PRO A 261 15.63 9.81 -16.78
CA PRO A 261 15.91 9.68 -18.20
C PRO A 261 15.69 8.22 -18.65
N ALA A 262 15.67 7.98 -19.96
CA ALA A 262 15.82 6.62 -20.49
C ALA A 262 17.13 5.96 -20.03
N GLY A 263 17.10 4.69 -19.66
CA GLY A 263 18.31 3.92 -19.34
C GLY A 263 19.16 4.48 -18.19
N ALA A 264 18.54 5.16 -17.21
CA ALA A 264 19.22 5.71 -16.04
C ALA A 264 20.09 4.71 -15.25
N MET A 265 19.74 3.42 -15.26
CA MET A 265 20.47 2.34 -14.60
C MET A 265 21.05 1.36 -15.63
N ASP A 266 22.30 0.95 -15.41
CA ASP A 266 23.02 0.01 -16.28
C ASP A 266 22.45 -1.42 -16.24
N SER A 267 22.65 -2.17 -17.32
CA SER A 267 22.39 -3.62 -17.42
C SER A 267 23.66 -4.36 -17.87
N PRO A 268 24.05 -5.48 -17.22
CA PRO A 268 23.36 -6.15 -16.12
C PRO A 268 23.49 -5.39 -14.80
N ALA A 269 22.38 -5.28 -14.07
CA ALA A 269 22.36 -4.73 -12.71
C ALA A 269 22.42 -5.84 -11.67
N VAL A 270 23.24 -5.65 -10.64
CA VAL A 270 23.33 -6.54 -9.49
C VAL A 270 23.10 -5.71 -8.23
N GLN A 271 22.08 -6.08 -7.45
CA GLN A 271 21.76 -5.45 -6.19
C GLN A 271 21.80 -6.50 -5.07
N GLY A 272 22.86 -6.43 -4.26
CA GLY A 272 23.04 -7.20 -3.03
C GLY A 272 23.11 -6.33 -1.78
N PHE A 273 22.74 -5.04 -1.88
CA PHE A 273 22.57 -4.11 -0.76
C PHE A 273 23.85 -3.82 0.07
N GLU A 274 25.02 -4.07 -0.50
CA GLU A 274 26.31 -3.85 0.17
C GLU A 274 26.75 -2.38 0.20
N SER A 275 26.16 -1.53 -0.66
CA SER A 275 26.45 -0.08 -0.69
C SER A 275 26.10 0.60 0.63
N ALA A 276 26.96 1.50 1.10
CA ALA A 276 26.69 2.32 2.28
C ALA A 276 25.49 3.25 2.08
N GLU A 277 25.25 3.67 0.85
CA GLU A 277 24.15 4.55 0.45
C GLU A 277 23.03 3.70 -0.18
N PHE A 278 21.88 3.66 0.50
CA PHE A 278 20.65 3.04 0.03
C PHE A 278 19.46 3.70 0.76
N PRO A 279 18.36 4.04 0.07
CA PRO A 279 18.13 3.90 -1.38
C PRO A 279 19.13 4.72 -2.21
N SER A 280 19.45 4.27 -3.42
CA SER A 280 20.31 4.99 -4.37
C SER A 280 19.49 5.57 -5.52
N GLU A 281 20.12 6.27 -6.47
CA GLU A 281 19.44 6.73 -7.70
C GLU A 281 18.86 5.59 -8.56
N ASP A 282 19.30 4.35 -8.32
CA ASP A 282 18.86 3.14 -9.01
C ASP A 282 17.64 2.46 -8.37
N TRP A 283 17.33 2.76 -7.10
CA TRP A 283 16.32 2.04 -6.33
C TRP A 283 15.53 2.98 -5.43
N PHE A 284 14.21 2.90 -5.53
CA PHE A 284 13.26 3.73 -4.81
C PHE A 284 12.43 2.88 -3.86
N ILE A 285 12.17 3.40 -2.67
CA ILE A 285 11.28 2.78 -1.68
C ILE A 285 10.02 3.65 -1.58
N GLU A 286 8.85 3.02 -1.69
CA GLU A 286 7.58 3.68 -1.43
C GLU A 286 6.86 2.94 -0.30
N ASP A 287 6.47 3.71 0.73
CA ASP A 287 5.65 3.30 1.87
C ASP A 287 4.46 4.27 1.95
N PRO A 288 3.29 3.90 1.39
CA PRO A 288 2.13 4.78 1.35
C PRO A 288 1.53 5.11 2.73
N LEU A 289 1.74 4.26 3.74
CA LEU A 289 1.20 4.48 5.09
C LEU A 289 2.20 5.17 6.01
N ASN A 290 3.48 5.22 5.60
CA ASN A 290 4.58 5.77 6.37
C ASN A 290 4.65 5.13 7.77
N ASP A 291 4.44 3.81 7.82
CA ASP A 291 4.44 2.99 9.03
C ASP A 291 5.70 2.12 9.20
N GLY A 292 6.60 2.17 8.21
CA GLY A 292 7.91 1.53 8.24
C GLY A 292 8.06 0.52 7.10
N GLY A 293 8.62 0.98 5.98
CA GLY A 293 8.86 0.14 4.81
C GLY A 293 10.21 -0.61 4.80
N TRP A 294 10.67 -0.92 3.58
CA TRP A 294 11.91 -1.65 3.35
C TRP A 294 13.13 -0.92 3.93
N GLU A 295 14.02 -1.63 4.61
CA GLU A 295 15.24 -1.10 5.21
C GLU A 295 16.43 -2.04 5.01
N ILE A 296 17.65 -1.49 5.00
CA ILE A 296 18.85 -2.34 4.97
C ILE A 296 19.11 -2.93 6.35
N THR A 297 19.40 -4.22 6.39
CA THR A 297 19.81 -4.93 7.60
C THR A 297 21.17 -5.62 7.45
N THR A 298 21.79 -5.93 8.59
CA THR A 298 22.98 -6.80 8.71
C THR A 298 22.68 -8.09 9.47
N ASN A 299 21.41 -8.30 9.87
CA ASN A 299 21.02 -9.46 10.68
C ASN A 299 21.03 -10.76 9.88
N ALA A 300 20.76 -10.68 8.58
CA ALA A 300 20.81 -11.79 7.65
C ALA A 300 21.13 -11.30 6.23
N SER A 301 21.73 -12.16 5.43
CA SER A 301 21.94 -11.99 3.98
C SER A 301 22.06 -13.38 3.35
N TYR A 302 21.80 -13.48 2.05
CA TYR A 302 22.10 -14.70 1.30
C TYR A 302 23.57 -14.75 0.91
N LEU A 303 24.08 -13.65 0.33
CA LEU A 303 25.47 -13.48 -0.04
C LEU A 303 25.93 -12.09 0.42
N GLY A 304 27.16 -11.99 0.93
CA GLY A 304 27.66 -10.72 1.45
C GLY A 304 27.28 -10.50 2.92
N SER A 305 27.10 -9.26 3.32
CA SER A 305 26.90 -8.85 4.72
C SER A 305 25.61 -8.10 4.98
N ARG A 306 24.86 -7.73 3.93
CA ARG A 306 23.65 -6.93 4.02
C ARG A 306 22.56 -7.51 3.14
N SER A 307 21.31 -7.23 3.51
CA SER A 307 20.14 -7.50 2.69
C SER A 307 19.05 -6.47 2.97
N LEU A 308 17.94 -6.55 2.25
CA LEU A 308 16.76 -5.74 2.51
C LEU A 308 15.80 -6.50 3.43
N HIS A 309 15.27 -5.81 4.42
CA HIS A 309 14.35 -6.31 5.44
C HIS A 309 13.09 -5.45 5.48
N LEU A 310 11.95 -6.08 5.72
CA LEU A 310 10.70 -5.40 6.02
C LEU A 310 10.09 -5.97 7.30
N ALA A 311 9.90 -5.10 8.28
CA ALA A 311 9.38 -5.42 9.61
C ALA A 311 7.85 -5.56 9.57
N ASN A 312 7.36 -6.77 9.32
CA ASN A 312 5.95 -7.06 9.17
C ASN A 312 5.34 -7.76 10.41
N TRP A 313 6.17 -8.31 11.30
CA TRP A 313 5.73 -9.05 12.49
C TRP A 313 4.78 -8.25 13.39
N SER A 314 5.08 -6.95 13.55
CA SER A 314 4.33 -6.03 14.42
C SER A 314 3.26 -5.23 13.67
N ASN A 315 3.08 -5.46 12.36
CA ASN A 315 2.09 -4.79 11.55
C ASN A 315 0.68 -5.19 12.01
N ASP A 316 -0.20 -4.20 12.21
CA ASP A 316 -1.60 -4.38 12.62
C ASP A 316 -2.62 -3.93 11.55
N ILE A 317 -2.13 -3.61 10.34
CA ILE A 317 -2.92 -3.17 9.19
C ILE A 317 -2.86 -4.26 8.10
N GLU A 318 -3.97 -4.99 7.92
CA GLU A 318 -4.09 -5.93 6.81
C GLU A 318 -4.08 -5.17 5.48
N PHE A 319 -3.49 -5.77 4.44
CA PHE A 319 -3.31 -5.16 3.13
C PHE A 319 -2.37 -3.94 3.10
N ASN A 320 -1.58 -3.72 4.16
CA ASN A 320 -0.45 -2.79 4.07
C ASN A 320 0.51 -3.23 2.94
N LYS A 321 1.05 -2.26 2.20
CA LYS A 321 1.88 -2.52 1.01
C LYS A 321 3.14 -1.67 1.02
N ASP A 322 4.26 -2.34 0.77
CA ASP A 322 5.58 -1.72 0.68
C ASP A 322 6.24 -2.06 -0.63
N PHE A 323 6.87 -1.07 -1.26
CA PHE A 323 7.40 -1.20 -2.61
C PHE A 323 8.90 -0.92 -2.65
N LEU A 324 9.61 -1.76 -3.41
CA LEU A 324 10.94 -1.49 -3.91
C LEU A 324 10.88 -1.43 -5.43
N ILE A 325 11.26 -0.30 -6.02
CA ILE A 325 11.12 -0.04 -7.44
C ILE A 325 12.48 0.34 -8.03
N SER A 326 12.86 -0.27 -9.14
CA SER A 326 14.10 0.09 -9.82
C SER A 326 13.97 1.40 -10.59
N SER A 327 15.11 2.01 -10.94
CA SER A 327 15.22 3.01 -12.00
C SER A 327 15.03 2.37 -13.37
N THR A 328 15.01 3.19 -14.43
CA THR A 328 14.84 2.75 -15.82
C THR A 328 16.11 2.11 -16.37
N MET A 329 15.97 1.04 -17.14
CA MET A 329 17.05 0.44 -17.91
C MET A 329 16.76 0.50 -19.40
N ASP A 330 17.81 0.68 -20.21
CA ASP A 330 17.70 0.56 -21.66
C ASP A 330 17.94 -0.89 -22.10
N LEU A 331 16.83 -1.57 -22.41
CA LEU A 331 16.81 -2.96 -22.84
C LEU A 331 16.30 -3.08 -24.29
N SER A 332 16.34 -2.01 -25.09
CA SER A 332 15.83 -2.02 -26.46
C SER A 332 16.59 -2.95 -27.41
N ASP A 333 17.87 -3.18 -27.16
CA ASP A 333 18.70 -4.09 -27.96
C ASP A 333 18.69 -5.55 -27.44
N ALA A 334 17.98 -5.81 -26.34
CA ALA A 334 17.86 -7.14 -25.77
C ALA A 334 16.90 -8.02 -26.58
N VAL A 335 17.10 -9.33 -26.54
CA VAL A 335 16.12 -10.33 -27.05
C VAL A 335 15.42 -11.07 -25.92
N GLU A 336 16.03 -11.11 -24.74
CA GLU A 336 15.48 -11.72 -23.54
C GLU A 336 16.04 -10.98 -22.31
N VAL A 337 15.22 -10.76 -21.29
CA VAL A 337 15.61 -10.20 -20.01
C VAL A 337 15.37 -11.23 -18.93
N ARG A 338 16.35 -11.43 -18.04
CA ARG A 338 16.18 -12.26 -16.85
C ARG A 338 16.28 -11.43 -15.60
N VAL A 339 15.28 -11.56 -14.74
CA VAL A 339 15.25 -10.97 -13.40
C VAL A 339 15.31 -12.12 -12.41
N SER A 340 16.42 -12.25 -11.69
CA SER A 340 16.57 -13.22 -10.60
C SER A 340 16.66 -12.52 -9.26
N TYR A 341 16.13 -13.15 -8.22
CA TYR A 341 16.13 -12.60 -6.86
C TYR A 341 16.04 -13.72 -5.84
N LYS A 342 16.47 -13.43 -4.61
CA LYS A 342 16.39 -14.30 -3.43
C LYS A 342 15.49 -13.67 -2.39
N TRP A 343 14.67 -14.46 -1.71
CA TRP A 343 13.89 -13.98 -0.57
C TRP A 343 13.83 -15.02 0.53
N ALA A 344 13.56 -14.57 1.75
CA ALA A 344 13.33 -15.44 2.89
C ALA A 344 12.13 -14.97 3.71
N TYR A 345 11.27 -15.90 4.10
CA TYR A 345 10.05 -15.67 4.88
C TYR A 345 9.59 -16.97 5.56
N CYS A 346 8.93 -16.86 6.71
CA CYS A 346 8.20 -17.98 7.31
C CYS A 346 6.85 -17.51 7.89
N PHE A 347 5.96 -18.45 8.20
CA PHE A 347 4.72 -18.11 8.88
C PHE A 347 4.96 -17.63 10.31
N LYS A 348 4.05 -16.78 10.78
CA LYS A 348 3.95 -16.36 12.18
C LYS A 348 3.09 -17.35 12.94
N GLY A 349 3.69 -18.19 13.76
CA GLY A 349 2.97 -19.22 14.51
C GLY A 349 3.80 -20.45 14.85
N THR A 350 3.11 -21.56 15.06
CA THR A 350 3.68 -22.86 15.46
C THR A 350 3.50 -23.95 14.43
N SER A 351 2.53 -23.82 13.52
CA SER A 351 2.31 -24.75 12.42
C SER A 351 1.88 -24.01 11.15
N GLU A 352 1.79 -24.75 10.04
CA GLU A 352 1.22 -24.24 8.78
C GLU A 352 -0.27 -23.88 8.92
N ASP A 353 -0.95 -24.32 9.99
CA ASP A 353 -2.34 -23.93 10.26
C ASP A 353 -2.46 -22.47 10.75
N ASP A 354 -1.35 -21.85 11.16
CA ASP A 354 -1.25 -20.44 11.53
C ASP A 354 -0.88 -19.56 10.31
N ASP A 355 -1.04 -20.08 9.09
CA ASP A 355 -0.61 -19.39 7.88
C ASP A 355 -1.37 -18.08 7.62
N THR A 356 -0.59 -17.07 7.25
CA THR A 356 -1.07 -15.79 6.75
C THR A 356 -0.74 -15.70 5.27
N ASP A 357 -1.66 -15.17 4.46
CA ASP A 357 -1.48 -15.09 3.00
C ASP A 357 -0.65 -13.89 2.57
N ASP A 358 0.43 -13.56 3.28
CA ASP A 358 1.34 -12.48 2.89
C ASP A 358 1.85 -12.73 1.46
N ARG A 359 2.10 -11.65 0.72
CA ARG A 359 2.38 -11.78 -0.72
C ARG A 359 3.59 -10.96 -1.11
N LEU A 360 4.59 -11.63 -1.70
CA LEU A 360 5.63 -10.97 -2.47
C LEU A 360 5.24 -11.01 -3.96
N ARG A 361 5.03 -9.84 -4.54
CA ARG A 361 4.63 -9.63 -5.93
C ARG A 361 5.77 -8.99 -6.69
N VAL A 362 6.06 -9.53 -7.86
CA VAL A 362 7.08 -8.99 -8.77
C VAL A 362 6.41 -8.60 -10.07
N SER A 363 6.41 -7.31 -10.31
CA SER A 363 5.83 -6.68 -11.49
C SER A 363 6.91 -6.01 -12.32
N VAL A 364 6.66 -5.88 -13.61
CA VAL A 364 7.57 -5.18 -14.54
C VAL A 364 6.79 -4.23 -15.42
N THR A 365 7.49 -3.25 -15.98
CA THR A 365 6.95 -2.24 -16.89
C THR A 365 7.96 -1.99 -18.00
N GLY A 366 7.47 -1.63 -19.19
CA GLY A 366 8.28 -1.08 -20.28
C GLY A 366 7.95 0.39 -20.60
N ASP A 367 7.13 1.03 -19.76
CA ASP A 367 6.64 2.40 -19.98
C ASP A 367 6.86 3.30 -18.75
N CYS A 368 7.97 3.06 -18.05
CA CYS A 368 8.40 3.80 -16.86
C CYS A 368 7.47 3.69 -15.63
N GLY A 369 6.57 2.70 -15.62
CA GLY A 369 5.63 2.48 -14.52
C GLY A 369 4.34 3.27 -14.69
N ASN A 370 3.96 3.55 -15.93
CA ASN A 370 2.62 4.00 -16.27
C ASN A 370 1.64 2.82 -16.26
N ASP A 371 2.08 1.65 -16.72
CA ASP A 371 1.41 0.37 -16.57
C ASP A 371 2.36 -0.69 -15.99
N TRP A 372 1.85 -1.49 -15.05
CA TRP A 372 2.63 -2.50 -14.34
C TRP A 372 2.01 -3.88 -14.53
N ASP A 373 2.77 -4.77 -15.18
CA ASP A 373 2.38 -6.16 -15.38
C ASP A 373 2.89 -7.04 -14.23
N LEU A 374 1.97 -7.64 -13.47
CA LEU A 374 2.32 -8.65 -12.48
C LEU A 374 2.83 -9.92 -13.17
N ARG A 375 4.12 -10.25 -12.99
CA ARG A 375 4.76 -11.43 -13.60
C ARG A 375 4.83 -12.60 -12.64
N LYS A 376 4.95 -12.34 -11.34
CA LYS A 376 5.00 -13.38 -10.32
C LYS A 376 4.38 -12.93 -9.00
N MET A 377 3.65 -13.83 -8.36
CA MET A 377 3.17 -13.68 -7.00
C MET A 377 3.58 -14.93 -6.19
N HIS A 378 4.35 -14.71 -5.14
CA HIS A 378 4.62 -15.69 -4.09
C HIS A 378 3.64 -15.43 -2.95
N ARG A 379 2.90 -16.46 -2.57
CA ARG A 379 1.86 -16.36 -1.53
C ARG A 379 2.22 -17.19 -0.32
N GLY A 380 1.88 -16.70 0.87
CA GLY A 380 2.02 -17.42 2.13
C GLY A 380 1.58 -18.86 2.01
N TYR A 381 0.36 -19.11 1.53
CA TYR A 381 -0.22 -20.46 1.41
C TYR A 381 0.45 -21.41 0.41
N THR A 382 1.46 -20.97 -0.34
CA THR A 382 2.02 -21.80 -1.42
C THR A 382 3.53 -21.72 -1.53
N SER A 383 4.07 -20.55 -1.83
CA SER A 383 5.40 -20.41 -2.44
C SER A 383 6.20 -19.26 -1.87
N LEU A 384 5.65 -18.54 -0.88
CA LEU A 384 6.39 -17.52 -0.14
C LEU A 384 7.28 -18.14 0.95
N PRO A 385 6.81 -19.08 1.80
CA PRO A 385 7.62 -19.63 2.88
C PRO A 385 8.88 -20.34 2.38
N SER A 386 9.99 -20.06 3.04
CA SER A 386 11.31 -20.65 2.81
C SER A 386 11.85 -21.37 4.05
N ALA A 387 11.17 -21.23 5.20
CA ALA A 387 11.51 -21.87 6.47
C ALA A 387 10.24 -22.28 7.25
N PRO A 388 10.34 -23.20 8.23
CA PRO A 388 9.24 -23.56 9.11
C PRO A 388 8.69 -22.37 9.94
N PRO A 389 7.45 -22.44 10.45
CA PRO A 389 6.82 -21.36 11.24
C PRO A 389 7.59 -20.96 12.50
N HIS A 390 7.64 -19.66 12.79
CA HIS A 390 8.29 -19.10 13.97
C HIS A 390 7.30 -18.33 14.88
N LEU A 391 7.52 -18.41 16.19
CA LEU A 391 6.78 -17.69 17.24
C LEU A 391 7.33 -16.29 17.56
N TYR A 392 8.28 -15.81 16.76
CA TYR A 392 9.00 -14.55 16.96
C TYR A 392 9.38 -13.97 15.58
N PRO A 393 9.80 -12.68 15.53
CA PRO A 393 10.28 -12.06 14.30
C PRO A 393 11.30 -12.93 13.58
N PHE A 394 11.03 -13.25 12.32
CA PHE A 394 11.85 -14.15 11.52
C PHE A 394 13.21 -13.51 11.20
N VAL A 395 14.28 -14.28 11.34
CA VAL A 395 15.62 -13.93 10.86
C VAL A 395 16.21 -15.20 10.23
N PRO A 396 16.53 -15.20 8.93
CA PRO A 396 17.08 -16.36 8.25
C PRO A 396 18.38 -16.84 8.91
N SER A 397 18.46 -18.14 9.23
CA SER A 397 19.61 -18.73 9.92
C SER A 397 20.78 -19.09 8.99
N GLY A 398 20.52 -19.17 7.67
CA GLY A 398 21.53 -19.41 6.66
C GLY A 398 20.97 -19.60 5.25
N PRO A 399 21.82 -19.86 4.24
CA PRO A 399 21.44 -19.89 2.82
C PRO A 399 20.36 -20.91 2.42
N ALA A 400 20.10 -21.92 3.25
CA ALA A 400 19.06 -22.92 3.00
C ALA A 400 17.63 -22.39 3.20
N GLU A 401 17.48 -21.30 3.95
CA GLU A 401 16.19 -20.64 4.21
C GLU A 401 15.90 -19.52 3.21
N TRP A 402 16.63 -19.47 2.09
CA TRP A 402 16.43 -18.49 1.01
C TRP A 402 15.90 -19.18 -0.24
N ASN A 403 14.69 -18.83 -0.63
CA ASN A 403 14.12 -19.23 -1.91
C ASN A 403 14.71 -18.37 -3.04
N SER A 404 14.59 -18.84 -4.28
CA SER A 404 14.92 -18.06 -5.47
C SER A 404 13.94 -18.26 -6.60
N HIS A 405 13.86 -17.25 -7.45
CA HIS A 405 13.09 -17.31 -8.68
C HIS A 405 13.81 -16.54 -9.78
N ILE A 406 13.55 -16.93 -11.03
CA ILE A 406 14.05 -16.25 -12.23
C ILE A 406 12.85 -16.00 -13.13
N LEU A 407 12.55 -14.72 -13.39
CA LEU A 407 11.64 -14.31 -14.44
C LEU A 407 12.40 -14.30 -15.76
N VAL A 408 11.78 -14.84 -16.80
CA VAL A 408 12.27 -14.77 -18.18
C VAL A 408 11.27 -13.94 -18.98
N LEU A 409 11.74 -12.86 -19.60
CA LEU A 409 10.92 -11.88 -20.30
C LEU A 409 11.46 -11.70 -21.72
N ASP A 410 10.70 -12.14 -22.71
CA ASP A 410 11.02 -12.11 -24.13
C ASP A 410 10.00 -11.28 -24.93
N GLN A 411 9.04 -10.65 -24.24
CA GLN A 411 7.99 -9.86 -24.86
C GLN A 411 8.50 -8.47 -25.23
N THR A 412 8.25 -8.04 -26.47
CA THR A 412 8.73 -6.77 -27.02
C THR A 412 8.31 -5.53 -26.23
N GLN A 413 7.20 -5.60 -25.49
CA GLN A 413 6.74 -4.50 -24.64
C GLN A 413 7.67 -4.20 -23.44
N TYR A 414 8.59 -5.10 -23.11
CA TYR A 414 9.59 -4.89 -22.05
C TYR A 414 10.99 -4.57 -22.60
N LEU A 415 11.20 -4.72 -23.90
CA LEU A 415 12.47 -4.46 -24.58
C LEU A 415 12.51 -2.98 -25.00
N THR A 416 12.57 -2.10 -24.00
CA THR A 416 12.35 -0.65 -24.13
C THR A 416 13.45 0.13 -23.41
N PRO A 417 13.60 1.43 -23.69
CA PRO A 417 14.52 2.29 -22.94
C PRO A 417 14.04 2.61 -21.51
N HIS A 418 12.84 2.18 -21.13
CA HIS A 418 12.14 2.56 -19.89
C HIS A 418 11.76 1.35 -19.04
N PHE A 419 12.46 0.22 -19.19
CA PHE A 419 12.16 -0.98 -18.43
C PHE A 419 12.42 -0.77 -16.94
N ARG A 420 11.50 -1.21 -16.08
CA ARG A 420 11.66 -1.20 -14.61
C ARG A 420 11.08 -2.47 -13.98
N VAL A 421 11.55 -2.81 -12.79
CA VAL A 421 11.00 -3.88 -11.94
C VAL A 421 10.52 -3.33 -10.60
N MET A 422 9.43 -3.89 -10.08
CA MET A 422 8.87 -3.58 -8.77
C MET A 422 8.70 -4.85 -7.95
N PHE A 423 9.15 -4.79 -6.70
CA PHE A 423 8.86 -5.77 -5.65
C PHE A 423 7.85 -5.13 -4.68
N GLU A 424 6.63 -5.65 -4.66
CA GLU A 424 5.56 -5.26 -3.73
C GLU A 424 5.42 -6.37 -2.69
N PHE A 425 5.50 -6.01 -1.40
CA PHE A 425 5.07 -6.88 -0.32
C PHE A 425 3.71 -6.42 0.20
N GLU A 426 2.71 -7.31 0.21
CA GLU A 426 1.38 -7.08 0.78
C GLU A 426 1.23 -7.88 2.07
N SER A 427 1.07 -7.18 3.19
CA SER A 427 0.91 -7.78 4.52
C SER A 427 -0.45 -8.45 4.69
N ARG A 428 -0.43 -9.64 5.30
CA ARG A 428 -1.57 -10.33 5.92
C ARG A 428 -1.34 -10.57 7.40
N LEU A 429 -0.61 -9.66 8.06
CA LEU A 429 -0.28 -9.69 9.48
C LEU A 429 0.66 -10.85 9.87
N GLY A 430 1.45 -11.35 8.91
CA GLY A 430 2.37 -12.46 9.11
C GLY A 430 3.70 -12.07 9.73
N ASN A 431 4.77 -12.72 9.27
CA ASN A 431 6.13 -12.51 9.76
C ASN A 431 6.94 -11.57 8.85
N ASP A 432 8.13 -11.20 9.31
CA ASP A 432 9.10 -10.39 8.58
C ASP A 432 9.56 -11.08 7.29
N ILE A 433 9.96 -10.29 6.30
CA ILE A 433 10.48 -10.76 5.01
C ILE A 433 11.83 -10.13 4.70
N TYR A 434 12.68 -10.91 4.03
CA TYR A 434 13.99 -10.49 3.55
C TYR A 434 14.08 -10.65 2.03
N LEU A 435 14.76 -9.73 1.37
CA LEU A 435 15.02 -9.74 -0.08
C LEU A 435 16.52 -9.48 -0.32
N ASP A 436 17.12 -10.25 -1.22
CA ASP A 436 18.55 -10.16 -1.53
C ASP A 436 18.87 -10.61 -2.96
N ASN A 437 20.08 -10.31 -3.42
CA ASN A 437 20.68 -10.78 -4.67
C ASN A 437 19.78 -10.62 -5.90
N ILE A 438 19.24 -9.41 -6.08
CA ILE A 438 18.50 -9.08 -7.30
C ILE A 438 19.51 -8.94 -8.43
N ASN A 439 19.33 -9.68 -9.52
CA ASN A 439 20.11 -9.55 -10.74
C ASN A 439 19.18 -9.38 -11.92
N ILE A 440 19.41 -8.33 -12.71
CA ILE A 440 18.66 -8.04 -13.92
C ILE A 440 19.66 -8.07 -15.07
N THR A 441 19.45 -8.95 -16.04
CA THR A 441 20.37 -9.14 -17.16
C THR A 441 19.60 -9.13 -18.46
N ALA A 442 19.96 -8.20 -19.33
CA ALA A 442 19.57 -8.22 -20.73
C ALA A 442 20.51 -9.12 -21.53
N TYR A 443 19.94 -10.08 -22.24
CA TYR A 443 20.66 -10.97 -23.13
C TYR A 443 20.46 -10.51 -24.57
N ASP A 444 21.56 -10.40 -25.29
CA ASP A 444 21.53 -10.33 -26.75
C ASP A 444 21.56 -11.74 -27.37
N SER A 445 21.33 -11.82 -28.68
CA SER A 445 21.35 -13.07 -29.44
C SER A 445 22.67 -13.87 -29.33
N SER A 446 23.80 -13.19 -29.14
CA SER A 446 25.11 -13.83 -28.98
C SER A 446 25.30 -14.40 -27.57
N MET A 447 24.79 -13.72 -26.55
CA MET A 447 24.83 -14.16 -25.15
C MET A 447 23.94 -15.38 -24.93
N LEU A 448 22.74 -15.41 -25.52
CA LEU A 448 21.87 -16.59 -25.45
C LEU A 448 22.53 -17.82 -26.08
N ALA A 449 23.16 -17.67 -27.25
CA ALA A 449 23.88 -18.77 -27.89
C ALA A 449 25.04 -19.31 -27.02
N ILE A 450 25.74 -18.43 -26.30
CA ILE A 450 26.80 -18.81 -25.34
C ILE A 450 26.22 -19.50 -24.10
N GLN A 451 25.03 -19.07 -23.63
CA GLN A 451 24.40 -19.60 -22.43
C GLN A 451 23.72 -20.96 -22.68
N GLU A 452 23.03 -21.15 -23.80
CA GLU A 452 22.61 -22.48 -24.27
C GLU A 452 23.81 -23.44 -24.34
N TRP A 453 25.00 -22.89 -24.64
CA TRP A 453 26.26 -23.64 -24.63
C TRP A 453 26.90 -23.85 -23.25
N SER A 454 26.57 -23.02 -22.25
CA SER A 454 26.93 -23.25 -20.85
C SER A 454 26.05 -24.32 -20.20
N ILE A 455 24.84 -24.49 -20.74
CA ILE A 455 23.89 -25.58 -20.50
C ILE A 455 23.92 -26.53 -21.71
N GLY A 456 25.13 -26.82 -22.25
CA GLY A 456 25.29 -27.73 -23.38
C GLY A 456 24.49 -29.02 -23.15
N PRO A 457 24.05 -29.70 -24.22
CA PRO A 457 23.02 -30.74 -24.16
C PRO A 457 23.28 -31.70 -22.99
N ASP A 458 22.25 -32.02 -22.22
CA ASP A 458 22.42 -32.93 -21.10
C ASP A 458 22.84 -34.31 -21.62
N TRP A 459 24.09 -34.66 -21.32
CA TRP A 459 24.69 -35.93 -21.70
C TRP A 459 24.48 -36.91 -20.56
N GLU A 460 23.68 -37.94 -20.81
CA GLU A 460 23.45 -39.03 -19.88
C GLU A 460 24.19 -40.28 -20.33
N LEU A 461 24.85 -40.96 -19.39
CA LEU A 461 25.56 -42.20 -19.64
C LEU A 461 24.95 -43.32 -18.80
N TYR A 462 24.28 -44.28 -19.46
CA TYR A 462 23.58 -45.36 -18.76
C TYR A 462 23.61 -46.70 -19.53
N PRO A 463 23.61 -47.86 -18.83
CA PRO A 463 23.85 -48.00 -17.40
C PRO A 463 25.31 -47.66 -17.06
N ASN A 464 25.54 -47.08 -15.88
CA ASN A 464 26.87 -46.78 -15.36
C ASN A 464 26.85 -46.92 -13.82
N PRO A 465 27.55 -47.91 -13.22
CA PRO A 465 28.49 -48.84 -13.86
C PRO A 465 27.86 -49.81 -14.87
N SER A 466 28.61 -50.19 -15.89
CA SER A 466 28.17 -51.08 -16.98
C SER A 466 28.74 -52.50 -16.83
N GLU A 467 28.03 -53.50 -17.37
CA GLU A 467 28.55 -54.88 -17.53
C GLU A 467 29.16 -55.10 -18.92
N GLY A 468 29.48 -54.02 -19.63
CA GLY A 468 30.19 -54.07 -20.90
C GLY A 468 29.61 -53.21 -22.04
N GLU A 469 28.40 -52.69 -21.90
CA GLU A 469 27.80 -51.77 -22.88
C GLU A 469 27.10 -50.62 -22.14
N SER A 470 27.25 -49.40 -22.64
CA SER A 470 26.51 -48.22 -22.19
C SER A 470 26.04 -47.38 -23.36
N ILE A 471 25.01 -46.58 -23.15
CA ILE A 471 24.50 -45.61 -24.10
C ILE A 471 24.83 -44.23 -23.57
N LEU A 472 25.48 -43.44 -24.42
CA LEU A 472 25.61 -42.00 -24.24
C LEU A 472 24.46 -41.32 -24.99
N SER A 473 23.54 -40.70 -24.26
CA SER A 473 22.35 -40.07 -24.80
C SER A 473 22.40 -38.55 -24.65
N CYS A 474 21.88 -37.82 -25.63
CA CYS A 474 21.69 -36.38 -25.57
C CYS A 474 20.56 -35.91 -26.50
N SER A 475 20.00 -34.74 -26.23
CA SER A 475 19.08 -34.03 -27.14
C SER A 475 19.68 -32.69 -27.52
N ILE A 476 19.83 -32.41 -28.83
CA ILE A 476 20.41 -31.17 -29.34
C ILE A 476 19.41 -30.38 -30.19
N VAL A 477 19.39 -29.05 -30.02
CA VAL A 477 18.41 -28.14 -30.66
C VAL A 477 18.88 -27.59 -32.01
N SER A 478 20.17 -27.67 -32.33
CA SER A 478 20.74 -27.27 -33.61
C SER A 478 21.90 -28.18 -34.02
N ASN A 479 22.41 -28.04 -35.25
CA ASN A 479 23.49 -28.88 -35.75
C ASN A 479 24.84 -28.47 -35.15
N HIS A 480 25.66 -29.45 -34.73
CA HIS A 480 26.97 -29.20 -34.12
C HIS A 480 28.03 -30.19 -34.57
N GLU A 481 29.24 -29.72 -34.85
CA GLU A 481 30.43 -30.58 -34.94
C GLU A 481 30.80 -31.09 -33.54
N ALA A 482 30.87 -32.42 -33.42
CA ALA A 482 31.15 -33.12 -32.17
C ALA A 482 32.22 -34.21 -32.36
N SER A 483 33.10 -34.35 -31.38
CA SER A 483 34.05 -35.45 -31.26
C SER A 483 33.87 -36.11 -29.89
N ILE A 484 33.64 -37.42 -29.86
CA ILE A 484 33.46 -38.19 -28.63
C ILE A 484 34.58 -39.20 -28.54
N ILE A 485 35.39 -39.07 -27.49
CA ILE A 485 36.65 -39.80 -27.34
C ILE A 485 36.69 -40.44 -25.96
N ILE A 486 37.05 -41.71 -25.90
CA ILE A 486 37.24 -42.46 -24.67
C ILE A 486 38.72 -42.43 -24.30
N TYR A 487 38.99 -42.06 -23.04
CA TYR A 487 40.31 -42.08 -22.42
C TYR A 487 40.36 -43.14 -21.31
N ASP A 488 41.54 -43.71 -21.07
CA ASP A 488 41.79 -44.49 -19.86
C ASP A 488 42.10 -43.59 -18.66
N ALA A 489 42.21 -44.19 -17.47
CA ALA A 489 42.55 -43.49 -16.23
C ALA A 489 43.92 -42.77 -16.25
N MET A 490 44.79 -43.09 -17.21
CA MET A 490 46.10 -42.44 -17.40
C MET A 490 46.05 -41.32 -18.45
N GLY A 491 44.87 -41.00 -18.99
CA GLY A 491 44.68 -39.96 -20.00
C GLY A 491 45.13 -40.36 -21.40
N ARG A 492 45.30 -41.65 -21.69
CA ARG A 492 45.59 -42.14 -23.05
C ARG A 492 44.30 -42.33 -23.81
N VAL A 493 44.28 -41.89 -25.08
CA VAL A 493 43.15 -42.13 -25.99
C VAL A 493 43.03 -43.62 -26.27
N ILE A 494 41.87 -44.18 -25.98
CA ILE A 494 41.51 -45.58 -26.26
C ILE A 494 40.77 -45.68 -27.58
N GLU A 495 39.79 -44.80 -27.81
CA GLU A 495 38.89 -44.87 -28.95
C GLU A 495 38.27 -43.51 -29.25
N THR A 496 38.06 -43.19 -30.53
CA THR A 496 37.17 -42.10 -30.95
C THR A 496 35.86 -42.73 -31.42
N VAL A 497 34.80 -42.53 -30.64
CA VAL A 497 33.48 -43.15 -30.82
C VAL A 497 32.68 -42.43 -31.91
N PHE A 498 32.82 -41.11 -31.95
CA PHE A 498 32.12 -40.27 -32.93
C PHE A 498 33.01 -39.09 -33.29
N ASN A 499 33.00 -38.68 -34.55
CA ASN A 499 33.65 -37.47 -35.02
C ASN A 499 32.95 -36.95 -36.28
N GLY A 500 32.23 -35.84 -36.16
CA GLY A 500 31.52 -35.19 -37.27
C GLY A 500 30.35 -34.34 -36.79
N GLU A 501 29.45 -34.00 -37.70
CA GLU A 501 28.26 -33.21 -37.41
C GLU A 501 27.13 -34.07 -36.80
N LEU A 502 26.64 -33.69 -35.61
CA LEU A 502 25.38 -34.16 -35.04
C LEU A 502 24.27 -33.19 -35.44
N SER A 503 23.23 -33.69 -36.11
CA SER A 503 22.06 -32.90 -36.51
C SER A 503 21.09 -32.66 -35.35
N ALA A 504 20.30 -31.58 -35.37
CA ALA A 504 19.25 -31.34 -34.38
C ALA A 504 18.36 -32.60 -34.15
N GLY A 505 18.10 -32.95 -32.89
CA GLY A 505 17.34 -34.13 -32.47
C GLY A 505 17.97 -34.94 -31.34
N ASN A 506 17.39 -36.11 -31.07
CA ASN A 506 17.86 -37.03 -30.04
C ASN A 506 18.92 -37.98 -30.61
N HIS A 507 20.02 -38.16 -29.89
CA HIS A 507 21.10 -39.06 -30.26
C HIS A 507 21.36 -40.07 -29.16
N ASN A 508 21.54 -41.33 -29.56
CA ASN A 508 21.95 -42.42 -28.69
C ASN A 508 23.20 -43.07 -29.30
N ILE A 509 24.32 -42.94 -28.61
CA ILE A 509 25.63 -43.39 -29.07
C ILE A 509 26.07 -44.55 -28.19
N SER A 510 26.16 -45.74 -28.78
CA SER A 510 26.56 -46.95 -28.05
C SER A 510 28.06 -46.96 -27.78
N LEU A 511 28.42 -47.28 -26.54
CA LEU A 511 29.79 -47.44 -26.05
C LEU A 511 30.05 -48.92 -25.71
N SER A 512 30.95 -49.54 -26.47
CA SER A 512 31.30 -50.95 -26.28
C SER A 512 32.58 -51.14 -25.46
N SER A 513 32.54 -52.09 -24.52
CA SER A 513 33.70 -52.53 -23.75
C SER A 513 34.60 -53.51 -24.49
N ILE A 514 34.29 -53.87 -25.75
CA ILE A 514 35.13 -54.76 -26.55
C ILE A 514 36.56 -54.20 -26.57
N ASN A 515 37.51 -55.01 -26.06
CA ASN A 515 38.93 -54.69 -25.86
C ASN A 515 39.27 -53.70 -24.72
N LYS A 516 38.36 -53.49 -23.75
CA LYS A 516 38.58 -52.68 -22.54
C LYS A 516 38.55 -53.59 -21.31
N SER A 517 39.50 -53.41 -20.38
CA SER A 517 39.51 -54.18 -19.12
C SER A 517 38.59 -53.53 -18.10
N PRO A 518 38.09 -54.26 -17.09
CA PRO A 518 37.37 -53.67 -15.97
C PRO A 518 38.14 -52.50 -15.34
N GLY A 519 37.45 -51.38 -15.12
CA GLY A 519 38.06 -50.13 -14.65
C GLY A 519 37.28 -48.87 -15.00
N THR A 520 37.86 -47.72 -14.66
CA THR A 520 37.29 -46.40 -14.95
C THR A 520 37.89 -45.82 -16.23
N TYR A 521 37.01 -45.41 -17.13
CA TYR A 521 37.31 -44.70 -18.37
C TYR A 521 36.65 -43.32 -18.34
N PHE A 522 37.14 -42.40 -19.17
CA PHE A 522 36.56 -41.07 -19.31
C PHE A 522 36.04 -40.88 -20.73
N VAL A 523 34.73 -40.65 -20.85
CA VAL A 523 34.08 -40.28 -22.11
C VAL A 523 34.16 -38.76 -22.21
N VAL A 524 35.05 -38.26 -23.07
CA VAL A 524 35.24 -36.84 -23.30
C VAL A 524 34.50 -36.45 -24.57
N ILE A 525 33.56 -35.54 -24.43
CA ILE A 525 32.75 -34.99 -25.51
C ILE A 525 33.31 -33.61 -25.80
N ILE A 526 33.69 -33.37 -27.05
CA ILE A 526 34.18 -32.10 -27.55
C ILE A 526 33.17 -31.60 -28.57
N THR A 527 32.57 -30.45 -28.33
CA THR A 527 31.72 -29.77 -29.30
C THR A 527 32.27 -28.37 -29.49
N GLN A 528 32.39 -27.89 -30.75
CA GLN A 528 32.86 -26.53 -31.13
C GLN A 528 33.90 -25.90 -30.16
N GLY A 529 34.94 -26.67 -29.79
CA GLY A 529 36.05 -26.18 -28.96
C GLY A 529 35.86 -26.22 -27.43
N ARG A 530 34.71 -26.64 -26.90
CA ARG A 530 34.50 -26.90 -25.47
C ARG A 530 34.44 -28.41 -25.18
N SER A 531 34.92 -28.83 -24.00
CA SER A 531 34.93 -30.23 -23.60
C SER A 531 34.17 -30.49 -22.30
N ARG A 532 33.42 -31.61 -22.27
CA ARG A 532 32.76 -32.18 -21.08
C ARG A 532 33.26 -33.61 -20.90
N SER A 533 33.47 -34.06 -19.67
CA SER A 533 33.93 -35.43 -19.38
C SER A 533 32.94 -36.16 -18.46
N LEU A 534 32.59 -37.40 -18.82
CA LEU A 534 31.80 -38.31 -18.00
C LEU A 534 32.65 -39.52 -17.61
N SER A 535 32.55 -39.94 -16.35
CA SER A 535 33.21 -41.17 -15.89
C SER A 535 32.39 -42.39 -16.30
N TRP A 536 33.00 -43.34 -16.99
CA TRP A 536 32.40 -44.61 -17.38
C TRP A 536 33.07 -45.76 -16.63
N ILE A 537 32.30 -46.47 -15.79
CA ILE A 537 32.78 -47.54 -14.94
C ILE A 537 32.39 -48.87 -15.57
N ILE A 538 33.37 -49.66 -16.00
CA ILE A 538 33.18 -51.02 -16.53
C ILE A 538 33.49 -52.01 -15.41
N LYS A 539 32.54 -52.89 -15.08
CA LYS A 539 32.69 -53.91 -14.03
C LYS A 539 33.56 -55.09 -14.44
#